data_AF-A0A430YEZ3-F1
#
_entry.id   AF-A0A430YEZ3-F1
#
_cell.length_a   1.000
_cell.length_b   1.000
_cell.length_c   1.000
_cell.angle_alpha   90.00
_cell.angle_beta   90.00
_cell.angle_gamma   90.00
#
_symmetry.space_group_name_H-M   'P 1'
#
loop_
_entity.id
_entity.type
_entity.pdbx_description
1 polymer ?
#
loop_
_entity_poly.entity_id
_entity_poly.type
_entity_poly.pdbx_seq_one_letter_code
_entity_poly.pdbx_strand_id
1 'polypeptide(L)'
;MRKIDIKSTFKKDYKQVLKQGWNEIAIDEVIKQLANDDILNPQLKPHPLSGDYKGYMECHIFGDLIIVYQRDKKNLILYRIGRHQDLFKGY
;
A
#
# COMPACT_ATOMS: atom_id res chain seq x y z
N MET A 1 1.24 17.61 1.67
CA MET A 1 1.79 16.48 0.89
C MET A 1 3.00 15.90 1.62
N ARG A 2 2.97 14.60 1.93
CA ARG A 2 4.06 13.84 2.54
C ARG A 2 5.14 13.53 1.50
N LYS A 3 6.40 13.45 1.94
CA LYS A 3 7.51 12.95 1.13
C LYS A 3 7.34 11.45 0.90
N ILE A 4 7.29 11.03 -0.36
CA ILE A 4 7.09 9.63 -0.73
C ILE A 4 8.46 8.94 -0.86
N ASP A 5 8.66 7.87 -0.11
CA ASP A 5 9.79 6.95 -0.23
C ASP A 5 9.29 5.59 -0.72
N ILE A 6 9.74 5.18 -1.91
CA ILE A 6 9.29 3.96 -2.56
C ILE A 6 10.38 2.90 -2.43
N LYS A 7 10.12 1.86 -1.63
CA LYS A 7 11.07 0.76 -1.45
C LYS A 7 11.23 -0.07 -2.72
N SER A 8 12.40 -0.69 -2.86
CA SER A 8 12.72 -1.54 -4.02
C SER A 8 11.79 -2.75 -4.14
N THR A 9 11.31 -3.28 -3.02
CA THR A 9 10.27 -4.32 -2.94
C THR A 9 8.96 -3.84 -3.56
N PHE A 10 8.46 -2.68 -3.16
CA PHE A 10 7.27 -2.07 -3.75
C PHE A 10 7.41 -1.91 -5.26
N LYS A 11 8.56 -1.40 -5.75
CA LYS A 11 8.78 -1.25 -7.20
C LYS A 11 8.73 -2.57 -7.96
N LYS A 12 9.20 -3.66 -7.35
CA LYS A 12 9.14 -4.99 -7.96
C LYS A 12 7.71 -5.50 -8.00
N ASP A 13 6.99 -5.42 -6.87
CA ASP A 13 5.63 -5.91 -6.80
C ASP A 13 4.69 -5.07 -7.68
N TYR A 14 4.88 -3.75 -7.73
CA TYR A 14 4.11 -2.85 -8.58
C TYR A 14 4.18 -3.27 -10.05
N LYS A 15 5.38 -3.59 -10.55
CA LYS A 15 5.53 -4.12 -11.92
C LYS A 15 4.79 -5.44 -12.12
N GLN A 16 4.75 -6.30 -11.10
CA GLN A 16 4.01 -7.57 -11.17
C GLN A 16 2.50 -7.33 -11.16
N VAL A 17 2.01 -6.42 -10.33
CA VAL A 17 0.61 -5.98 -10.26
C VAL A 17 0.17 -5.40 -11.61
N LEU A 18 0.94 -4.52 -12.23
CA LEU A 18 0.63 -4.01 -13.57
C LEU A 18 0.58 -5.12 -14.63
N LYS A 19 1.51 -6.08 -14.57
CA LYS A 19 1.49 -7.25 -15.47
C LYS A 19 0.28 -8.15 -15.28
N GLN A 20 -0.31 -8.19 -14.08
CA GLN A 20 -1.55 -8.92 -13.78
C GLN A 20 -2.81 -8.19 -14.27
N GLY A 21 -2.68 -6.99 -14.85
CA GLY A 21 -3.80 -6.22 -15.42
C GLY A 21 -4.56 -5.36 -14.41
N TRP A 22 -4.00 -5.13 -13.22
CA TRP A 22 -4.61 -4.23 -12.24
C TRP A 22 -4.57 -2.77 -12.73
N ASN A 23 -5.57 -1.98 -12.34
CA ASN A 23 -5.72 -0.60 -12.79
C ASN A 23 -4.70 0.32 -12.12
N GLU A 24 -3.72 0.78 -12.90
CA GLU A 24 -2.69 1.76 -12.51
C GLU A 24 -3.28 3.05 -11.93
N ILE A 25 -4.34 3.59 -12.56
CA ILE A 25 -4.95 4.85 -12.15
C ILE A 25 -5.52 4.73 -10.73
N ALA A 26 -6.19 3.61 -10.43
CA ALA A 26 -6.74 3.36 -9.10
C ALA A 26 -5.65 3.25 -8.02
N ILE A 27 -4.50 2.65 -8.37
CA ILE A 27 -3.35 2.56 -7.46
C ILE A 27 -2.79 3.96 -7.18
N ASP A 28 -2.61 4.77 -8.22
CA ASP A 28 -2.09 6.13 -8.12
C ASP A 28 -3.01 7.04 -7.30
N GLU A 29 -4.32 6.89 -7.43
CA GLU A 29 -5.30 7.63 -6.61
C GLU A 29 -5.14 7.31 -5.13
N VAL A 30 -5.00 6.03 -4.78
CA VAL A 30 -4.77 5.63 -3.38
C VAL A 30 -3.42 6.15 -2.86
N ILE A 31 -2.35 6.10 -3.66
CA ILE A 31 -1.04 6.66 -3.27
C ILE A 31 -1.14 8.17 -3.04
N LYS A 32 -1.84 8.89 -3.92
CA LYS A 32 -2.10 10.33 -3.74
C LYS A 32 -2.88 10.60 -2.46
N GLN A 33 -3.87 9.76 -2.16
CA GLN A 33 -4.64 9.88 -0.93
C GLN A 33 -3.77 9.66 0.30
N LEU A 34 -2.95 8.61 0.30
CA LEU A 34 -1.99 8.32 1.37
C LEU A 34 -1.01 9.47 1.60
N ALA A 35 -0.56 10.13 0.53
CA ALA A 35 0.40 11.22 0.56
C ALA A 35 -0.21 12.55 1.02
N ASN A 36 -1.47 12.83 0.72
CA ASN A 36 -2.07 14.15 0.94
C ASN A 36 -3.04 14.19 2.11
N ASP A 37 -3.82 13.15 2.32
CA ASP A 37 -4.94 13.19 3.26
C ASP A 37 -4.48 12.83 4.66
N ASP A 38 -4.91 13.58 5.66
CA ASP A 38 -4.70 13.22 7.06
C ASP A 38 -5.63 12.06 7.45
N ILE A 39 -6.88 12.10 7.00
CA ILE A 39 -7.90 11.06 7.23
C ILE A 39 -8.15 10.32 5.91
N LEU A 40 -7.94 9.00 5.92
CA LEU A 40 -8.17 8.17 4.73
C LEU A 40 -9.64 7.81 4.57
N ASN A 41 -10.06 7.58 3.33
CA ASN A 41 -11.38 7.05 3.04
C ASN A 41 -11.59 5.71 3.79
N PRO A 42 -12.67 5.56 4.59
CA PRO A 42 -12.97 4.31 5.29
C PRO A 42 -13.06 3.08 4.37
N GLN A 43 -13.39 3.27 3.08
CA GLN A 43 -13.45 2.18 2.10
C GLN A 43 -12.09 1.52 1.84
N LEU A 44 -10.98 2.23 2.07
CA LEU A 44 -9.65 1.66 1.97
C LEU A 44 -9.34 0.68 3.12
N LYS A 45 -10.19 0.61 4.15
CA LYS A 45 -10.06 -0.27 5.32
C LYS A 45 -8.64 -0.27 5.91
N PRO A 46 -8.09 0.92 6.24
CA PRO A 46 -6.74 0.99 6.76
C PRO A 46 -6.64 0.25 8.09
N HIS A 47 -5.70 -0.67 8.22
CA HIS A 47 -5.49 -1.40 9.47
C HIS A 47 -4.01 -1.67 9.76
N PRO A 48 -3.63 -1.70 11.05
CA PRO A 48 -2.26 -1.98 11.44
C PRO A 48 -1.92 -3.45 11.22
N LEU A 49 -0.70 -3.70 10.77
CA LEU A 49 -0.14 -5.03 10.67
C LEU A 49 0.56 -5.45 11.97
N SER A 50 0.63 -6.76 12.19
CA SER A 50 1.27 -7.40 13.34
C SER A 50 2.49 -8.25 12.93
N GLY A 51 3.16 -8.84 13.92
CA GLY A 51 4.32 -9.72 13.69
C GLY A 51 5.50 -8.96 13.09
N ASP A 52 6.13 -9.55 12.06
CA ASP A 52 7.27 -8.95 11.34
C ASP A 52 6.94 -7.61 10.66
N TYR A 53 5.65 -7.33 10.47
CA TYR A 53 5.15 -6.08 9.92
C TYR A 53 4.68 -5.08 10.98
N LYS A 54 5.03 -5.30 12.25
CA LYS A 54 4.68 -4.36 13.33
C LYS A 54 5.19 -2.94 13.01
N GLY A 55 4.27 -1.98 12.99
CA GLY A 55 4.56 -0.58 12.65
C GLY A 55 4.26 -0.22 11.20
N TYR A 56 3.91 -1.20 10.36
CA TYR A 56 3.28 -0.98 9.06
C TYR A 56 1.76 -0.98 9.17
N MET A 57 1.15 -0.34 8.19
CA MET A 57 -0.28 -0.33 7.93
C MET A 57 -0.51 -1.00 6.58
N GLU A 58 -1.68 -1.58 6.40
CA GLU A 58 -2.18 -1.92 5.08
C GLU A 58 -3.50 -1.25 4.77
N CYS A 59 -3.80 -1.14 3.49
CA CYS A 59 -5.11 -0.71 3.00
C CYS A 59 -5.43 -1.40 1.66
N HIS A 60 -6.71 -1.54 1.38
CA HIS A 60 -7.24 -2.13 0.15
C HIS A 60 -7.42 -1.05 -0.92
N ILE A 61 -6.87 -1.27 -2.10
CA ILE A 61 -7.12 -0.43 -3.28
C ILE A 61 -8.41 -0.91 -3.96
N PHE A 62 -8.48 -2.21 -4.27
CA PHE A 62 -9.63 -2.83 -4.92
C PHE A 62 -9.59 -4.34 -4.68
N GLY A 63 -10.69 -4.93 -4.21
CA GLY A 63 -10.75 -6.36 -3.92
C GLY A 63 -9.68 -6.82 -2.92
N ASP A 64 -8.85 -7.77 -3.34
CA ASP A 64 -7.74 -8.34 -2.56
C ASP A 64 -6.40 -7.63 -2.76
N LEU A 65 -6.33 -6.62 -3.64
CA LEU A 65 -5.15 -5.81 -3.89
C LEU A 65 -4.93 -4.81 -2.75
N ILE A 66 -3.81 -4.98 -2.04
CA ILE A 66 -3.42 -4.15 -0.91
C ILE A 66 -2.10 -3.42 -1.12
N ILE A 67 -1.95 -2.29 -0.44
CA ILE A 67 -0.67 -1.61 -0.24
C ILE A 67 -0.27 -1.79 1.22
N VAL A 68 0.97 -2.23 1.45
CA VAL A 68 1.64 -2.15 2.75
C VAL A 68 2.49 -0.88 2.79
N TYR A 69 2.23 -0.02 3.76
CA TYR A 69 2.86 1.29 3.88
C TYR A 69 3.14 1.66 5.34
N GLN A 70 3.96 2.66 5.53
CA GLN A 70 4.09 3.38 6.80
C GLN A 70 3.94 4.87 6.50
N ARG A 71 3.20 5.60 7.33
CA ARG A 71 3.07 7.05 7.16
C ARG A 71 3.09 7.80 8.49
N ASP A 72 3.68 8.99 8.46
CA ASP A 72 3.64 9.97 9.54
C ASP A 72 3.17 11.33 8.98
N LYS A 73 3.34 12.43 9.73
CA LYS A 73 2.93 13.78 9.27
C LYS A 73 3.74 14.30 8.07
N LYS A 74 4.95 13.80 7.86
CA LYS A 74 5.94 14.27 6.87
C LYS A 74 6.26 13.24 5.81
N ASN A 75 6.20 11.95 6.11
CA ASN A 75 6.69 10.88 5.23
C ASN A 75 5.60 9.85 4.95
N LEU A 76 5.63 9.30 3.73
CA LEU A 76 4.92 8.10 3.31
C LEU A 76 5.97 7.12 2.75
N ILE A 77 6.09 5.96 3.36
CA ILE A 77 6.95 4.88 2.88
C ILE A 77 6.05 3.80 2.28
N LEU A 78 6.23 3.53 0.99
CA LEU A 78 5.55 2.44 0.28
C LEU A 78 6.44 1.20 0.31
N TYR A 79 5.96 0.12 0.95
CA TYR A 79 6.78 -1.05 1.28
C TYR A 79 6.49 -2.25 0.35
N ARG A 80 5.22 -2.64 0.18
CA ARG A 80 4.77 -3.72 -0.72
C ARG A 80 3.42 -3.36 -1.35
N ILE A 81 3.10 -3.96 -2.49
CA ILE A 81 1.76 -3.93 -3.10
C ILE A 81 1.47 -5.29 -3.71
N GLY A 82 0.25 -5.80 -3.62
CA GLY A 82 -0.07 -7.11 -4.17
C GLY A 82 -1.33 -7.69 -3.55
N ARG A 83 -1.68 -8.90 -3.96
CA ARG A 83 -2.78 -9.63 -3.33
C ARG A 83 -2.36 -10.08 -1.94
N HIS A 84 -3.31 -10.24 -1.02
CA HIS A 84 -3.07 -10.82 0.30
C HIS A 84 -2.23 -12.11 0.23
N GLN A 85 -2.62 -13.04 -0.64
CA GLN A 85 -1.92 -14.32 -0.84
C GLN A 85 -0.50 -14.19 -1.41
N ASP A 86 -0.18 -13.08 -2.08
CA ASP A 86 1.15 -12.86 -2.65
C ASP A 86 2.09 -12.23 -1.62
N LEU A 87 1.52 -11.53 -0.62
CA LEU A 87 2.27 -10.77 0.37
C LEU A 87 2.45 -11.53 1.70
N PHE A 88 1.49 -12.35 2.11
CA PHE A 88 1.47 -12.98 3.44
C PHE A 88 1.47 -14.51 3.41
N LYS A 89 2.08 -15.15 2.41
CA LYS A 89 2.18 -16.63 2.35
C LYS A 89 2.73 -17.20 3.67
N GLY A 90 1.90 -17.92 4.41
CA GLY A 90 2.30 -18.63 5.63
C GLY A 90 1.65 -18.16 6.94
N TYR A 91 0.66 -17.27 6.92
CA TYR A 91 -0.30 -17.11 8.01
C TYR A 91 -1.51 -18.03 7.81
#